data_AF-A0A7V9BXJ9-F1
#
_entry.id   AF-A0A7V9BXJ9-F1
#
_cell.length_a   1.000
_cell.length_b   1.000
_cell.length_c   1.000
_cell.angle_alpha   90.00
_cell.angle_beta   90.00
_cell.angle_gamma   90.00
#
_symmetry.space_group_name_H-M   'P 1'
#
loop_
_entity.id
_entity.type
_entity.pdbx_description
1 polymer ?
#
loop_
_entity_poly.entity_id
_entity_poly.type
_entity_poly.pdbx_seq_one_letter_code
_entity_poly.pdbx_strand_id
1 'polypeptide(L)' 'MVVETGGGLTYIGRFDTEDDAGVHLLNVGVHDAGAGGSKDEYVRRSAKFGVRAERPHLVVPHQEVARITKLVEIEP' A
#
# COMPACT_ATOMS: atom_id res chain seq x y z
N MET A 1 2.67 5.63 2.59
CA MET A 1 2.36 4.55 3.53
C MET A 1 2.26 3.26 2.75
N VAL A 2 2.68 2.14 3.34
CA VAL A 2 2.56 0.80 2.79
C VAL A 2 1.53 0.05 3.64
N VAL A 3 0.52 -0.53 3.00
CA VAL A 3 -0.49 -1.38 3.64
C VAL A 3 -0.43 -2.76 2.98
N GLU A 4 -0.08 -3.76 3.76
CA GLU A 4 -0.05 -5.15 3.34
C GLU A 4 -1.32 -5.85 3.81
N THR A 5 -1.92 -6.65 2.93
CA THR A 5 -3.12 -7.44 3.24
C THR A 5 -2.80 -8.92 3.39
N GLY A 6 -3.66 -9.64 4.10
CA GLY A 6 -3.56 -11.11 4.20
C GLY A 6 -3.76 -11.82 2.85
N GLY A 7 -4.43 -11.18 1.88
CA GLY A 7 -4.73 -11.73 0.55
C GLY A 7 -3.62 -11.59 -0.48
N GLY A 8 -2.43 -11.09 -0.11
CA GLY A 8 -1.30 -10.92 -1.03
C GLY A 8 -1.30 -9.60 -1.81
N LEU A 9 -2.24 -8.69 -1.52
CA LEU A 9 -2.22 -7.32 -2.04
C LEU A 9 -1.38 -6.42 -1.14
N THR A 10 -0.60 -5.53 -1.76
CA THR A 10 0.16 -4.47 -1.11
C THR A 10 -0.20 -3.13 -1.74
N TYR A 11 -0.60 -2.18 -0.91
CA TYR A 11 -0.98 -0.84 -1.34
C TYR A 11 0.06 0.17 -0.90
N ILE A 12 0.42 1.09 -1.79
CA ILE A 12 1.25 2.24 -1.46
C ILE A 12 0.52 3.51 -1.84
N GLY A 13 0.30 4.39 -0.87
CA GLY A 13 -0.42 5.66 -1.06
C GLY A 13 -0.16 6.66 0.06
N ARG A 14 -0.77 7.85 -0.05
CA ARG A 14 -0.80 8.84 1.02
C ARG A 14 -1.88 8.44 2.04
N PHE A 15 -1.52 8.37 3.31
CA PHE A 15 -2.51 8.22 4.38
C PHE A 15 -3.41 9.46 4.43
N ASP A 16 -4.71 9.24 4.57
CA ASP A 16 -5.71 10.30 4.71
C ASP A 16 -6.35 10.26 6.09
N THR A 17 -7.05 9.16 6.39
CA THR A 17 -7.72 8.93 7.68
C THR A 17 -7.83 7.44 7.97
N GLU A 18 -8.23 7.10 9.20
CA GLU A 18 -8.63 5.77 9.62
C GLU A 18 -9.94 5.90 10.41
N ASP A 19 -10.94 5.10 10.05
CA ASP A 19 -12.25 5.08 10.70
C ASP A 19 -12.79 3.64 10.82
N ASP A 20 -14.06 3.49 11.19
CA ASP A 20 -14.70 2.17 11.37
C ASP A 20 -14.74 1.33 10.08
N ALA A 21 -14.70 1.96 8.90
CA ALA A 21 -14.67 1.27 7.62
C ALA A 21 -13.28 0.75 7.27
N GLY A 22 -12.22 1.39 7.77
CA GLY A 22 -10.84 0.94 7.58
C GLY A 22 -9.84 2.06 7.41
N VAL A 23 -8.75 1.74 6.70
CA VAL A 23 -7.66 2.66 6.42
C VAL A 23 -7.86 3.32 5.07
N HIS A 24 -7.91 4.66 5.05
CA HIS A 24 -8.14 5.44 3.85
C HIS A 24 -6.82 5.91 3.26
N LEU A 25 -6.64 5.61 1.98
CA LEU A 25 -5.46 5.94 1.19
C LEU A 25 -5.83 6.77 -0.03
N LEU A 26 -4.98 7.75 -0.36
CA LEU A 26 -5.08 8.57 -1.57
C LEU A 26 -3.92 8.29 -2.51
N ASN A 27 -4.18 8.45 -3.82
CA ASN A 27 -3.20 8.27 -4.91
C ASN A 27 -2.43 6.95 -4.79
N VAL A 28 -3.18 5.86 -4.85
CA VAL A 28 -2.74 4.52 -4.47
C VAL A 28 -2.27 3.74 -5.68
N GLY A 29 -1.06 3.18 -5.62
CA GLY A 29 -0.66 2.09 -6.51
C GLY A 29 -0.82 0.74 -5.83
N VAL A 30 -1.00 -0.29 -6.64
CA VAL A 30 -1.34 -1.64 -6.19
C VAL A 30 -0.25 -2.61 -6.64
N HIS A 31 0.17 -3.47 -5.72
CA HIS A 31 0.92 -4.68 -6.05
C HIS A 31 0.09 -5.89 -5.64
N ASP A 32 0.06 -6.88 -6.53
CA ASP A 32 -0.60 -8.17 -6.33
C ASP A 32 0.44 -9.27 -6.48
N ALA A 33 0.71 -10.00 -5.39
CA ALA A 33 1.64 -11.12 -5.41
C ALA A 33 1.21 -12.24 -6.38
N GLY A 34 -0.10 -12.41 -6.62
CA GLY A 34 -0.65 -13.40 -7.54
C GLY A 34 -0.46 -13.04 -9.02
N ALA A 35 -0.38 -11.75 -9.34
CA ALA A 35 -0.10 -11.26 -10.69
C ALA A 35 1.40 -11.31 -11.06
N GLY A 36 2.26 -11.65 -10.09
CA GLY A 36 3.71 -11.76 -10.24
C GLY A 36 4.47 -10.50 -9.82
N GLY A 37 5.81 -10.60 -9.82
CA GLY A 37 6.70 -9.54 -9.36
C GLY A 37 6.91 -9.52 -7.85
N SER A 38 8.08 -9.03 -7.43
CA SER A 38 8.45 -8.99 -6.01
C SER A 38 7.82 -7.79 -5.30
N LYS A 39 7.11 -8.05 -4.19
CA LYS A 39 6.62 -7.02 -3.27
C LYS A 39 7.76 -6.11 -2.79
N ASP A 40 8.89 -6.69 -2.40
CA ASP A 40 10.01 -5.94 -1.86
C ASP A 40 10.65 -5.03 -2.91
N GLU A 41 10.72 -5.48 -4.16
CA GLU A 41 11.16 -4.63 -5.27
C GLU A 41 10.16 -3.50 -5.53
N TYR A 42 8.87 -3.80 -5.55
CA TYR A 42 7.81 -2.81 -5.71
C TYR A 42 7.89 -1.72 -4.62
N VAL A 43 8.05 -2.12 -3.36
CA VAL A 43 8.16 -1.21 -2.22
C VAL A 43 9.42 -0.33 -2.33
N ARG A 44 10.60 -0.92 -2.57
CA ARG A 44 11.86 -0.15 -2.72
C ARG A 44 11.80 0.85 -3.87
N ARG A 45 11.30 0.42 -5.04
CA ARG A 45 11.14 1.32 -6.19
C ARG A 45 10.18 2.47 -5.87
N SER A 46 9.08 2.17 -5.18
CA SER A 46 8.10 3.18 -4.78
C SER A 46 8.64 4.16 -3.74
N ALA A 47 9.51 3.71 -2.83
CA ALA A 47 10.21 4.59 -1.90
C ALA A 47 11.15 5.56 -2.64
N LYS A 48 11.83 5.08 -3.69
CA LYS A 48 12.79 5.89 -4.48
C LYS A 48 12.13 6.87 -5.46
N PHE A 49 11.08 6.45 -6.15
CA PHE A 49 10.50 7.19 -7.29
C PHE A 49 9.07 7.67 -7.05
N GLY A 50 8.47 7.32 -5.91
CA GLY A 50 7.03 7.43 -5.72
C GLY A 50 6.28 6.31 -6.43
N VAL A 51 4.96 6.33 -6.26
CA VAL A 51 4.06 5.31 -6.79
C VAL A 51 3.34 5.83 -8.03
N ARG A 52 3.13 4.97 -9.03
CA ARG A 52 2.15 5.25 -10.09
C ARG A 52 0.76 4.99 -9.52
N ALA A 53 -0.01 6.05 -9.32
CA ALA A 53 -1.37 5.91 -8.82
C ALA A 53 -2.27 5.21 -9.84
N GLU A 54 -2.93 4.15 -9.41
CA GLU A 54 -3.96 3.42 -10.14
C GLU A 54 -5.36 3.74 -9.61
N ARG A 55 -5.44 4.09 -8.31
CA ARG A 55 -6.68 4.48 -7.65
C ARG A 55 -6.54 5.85 -6.99
N PRO A 56 -7.46 6.80 -7.24
CA PRO A 56 -7.40 8.11 -6.60
C PRO A 56 -7.67 8.01 -5.09
N HIS A 57 -8.56 7.09 -4.68
CA HIS A 57 -8.90 6.79 -3.29
C HIS A 57 -9.15 5.29 -3.13
N LEU A 58 -8.72 4.73 -2.00
CA LEU A 58 -8.94 3.33 -1.62
C LEU A 58 -9.17 3.25 -0.12
N VAL A 59 -10.17 2.46 0.28
CA VAL A 59 -10.38 2.07 1.68
C VAL A 59 -9.98 0.60 1.81
N VAL A 60 -9.09 0.30 2.74
CA VAL A 60 -8.69 -1.07 3.07
C VAL A 60 -9.35 -1.47 4.40
N PRO A 61 -10.27 -2.45 4.40
CA PRO A 61 -10.95 -2.88 5.63
C PRO A 61 -9.95 -3.40 6.67
N HIS A 62 -10.19 -3.09 7.95
CA HIS A 62 -9.31 -3.51 9.07
C HIS A 62 -9.01 -5.01 9.08
N GLN A 63 -10.04 -5.82 8.83
CA GLN A 63 -9.93 -7.29 8.79
C GLN A 63 -9.01 -7.81 7.67
N GLU A 64 -8.74 -6.99 6.65
CA GLU A 64 -7.83 -7.35 5.55
C GLU A 64 -6.41 -6.87 5.80
N VAL A 65 -6.21 -5.87 6.67
CA VAL A 65 -4.90 -5.29 6.98
C VAL A 65 -4.08 -6.27 7.82
N ALA A 66 -2.97 -6.73 7.25
CA ALA A 66 -2.00 -7.55 7.96
C ALA A 66 -0.88 -6.69 8.58
N ARG A 67 -0.47 -5.62 7.89
CA ARG A 67 0.60 -4.73 8.35
C ARG A 67 0.49 -3.34 7.73
N ILE A 68 0.82 -2.33 8.51
CA ILE A 68 1.00 -0.95 8.04
C ILE A 68 2.42 -0.51 8.36
N THR A 69 3.12 0.05 7.37
CA THR A 69 4.47 0.60 7.53
C THR A 69 4.54 1.98 6.88
N LYS A 70 5.22 2.95 7.49
CA LYS A 70 5.44 4.23 6.81
C LYS A 70 6.47 4.03 5.70
N LEU A 71 6.18 4.55 4.52
CA LEU A 71 7.10 4.41 3.37
C LEU A 71 8.46 5.08 3.65
N VAL A 72 8.49 6.15 4.46
CA VAL A 72 9.73 6.85 4.86
C VAL A 72 10.61 6.05 5.84
N GLU A 73 10.07 5.01 6.47
CA GLU A 73 10.83 4.13 7.37
C GLU A 73 11.50 2.97 6.61
N ILE A 74 11.30 2.89 5.29
CA ILE A 74 11.87 1.86 4.43
C ILE A 74 13.10 2.42 3.74
N GLU A 75 14.27 1.85 4.03
CA GLU A 75 15.51 2.20 3.34
C GLU A 75 15.42 1.80 1.85
N PRO A 76 15.78 2.71 0.92
CA PRO A 76 15.65 2.48 -0.52
C PRO A 76 16.68 1.50 -1.10
#